data_AF-X1MSF9-F1
#
_entry.id   AF-X1MSF9-F1
#
_cell.length_a   1.000
_cell.length_b   1.000
_cell.length_c   1.000
_cell.angle_alpha   90.00
_cell.angle_beta   90.00
_cell.angle_gamma   90.00
#
_symmetry.space_group_name_H-M   'P 1'
#
loop_
_entity.id
_entity.type
_entity.pdbx_description
1 polymer ?
#
loop_
_entity_poly.entity_id
_entity_poly.type
_entity_poly.pdbx_seq_one_letter_code
_entity_poly.pdbx_strand_id
1 'polypeptide(L)'
;MFRQEMPREAMFSWKRDIVILIALQVALGLAYLRNVPRIYVDEVWNSALGYSLVHTGTLKHPFVEGYGGMHIHLVQNVVVLPLVCAAIFKVAGYSILTSRIGSLLFGVLAVVSLYAVMRRWFGEKQAIWIAVVTILHPWFFEVSRRARPEIYYIALALAFLWFMMLFFDSGSRRTAFFV
;
A
#
# COMPACT_ATOMS: atom_id res chain seq x y z
N MET A 1 30.78 14.14 8.10
CA MET A 1 29.60 13.38 7.61
C MET A 1 29.49 13.68 6.12
N PHE A 2 29.95 12.77 5.27
CA PHE A 2 30.13 13.04 3.83
C PHE A 2 28.79 13.08 3.12
N ARG A 3 28.39 14.25 2.63
CA ARG A 3 27.29 14.42 1.69
C ARG A 3 27.76 13.93 0.32
N GLN A 4 27.55 12.65 0.02
CA GLN A 4 27.73 12.17 -1.35
C GLN A 4 26.52 12.60 -2.18
N GLU A 5 26.72 13.58 -3.05
CA GLU A 5 25.76 13.90 -4.11
C GLU A 5 25.64 12.69 -5.05
N MET A 6 24.41 12.21 -5.28
CA MET A 6 24.19 11.10 -6.20
C MET A 6 24.58 11.53 -7.62
N PRO A 7 25.47 10.79 -8.33
CA PRO A 7 25.82 11.07 -9.71
C PRO A 7 24.57 11.11 -10.60
N ARG A 8 24.51 11.99 -11.61
CA ARG A 8 23.36 12.11 -12.55
C ARG A 8 22.98 10.77 -13.20
N GLU A 9 23.94 9.89 -13.46
CA GLU A 9 23.71 8.56 -14.00
C GLU A 9 22.90 7.66 -13.03
N ALA A 10 23.12 7.79 -11.72
CA ALA A 10 22.36 7.09 -10.69
C ALA A 10 20.90 7.56 -10.60
N MET A 11 20.63 8.81 -10.98
CA MET A 11 19.27 9.37 -11.05
C MET A 11 18.45 8.79 -12.20
N PHE A 12 19.07 8.50 -13.34
CA PHE A 12 18.37 7.96 -14.51
C PHE A 12 18.00 6.49 -14.31
N SER A 13 18.85 5.71 -13.64
CA SER A 13 18.58 4.30 -13.33
C SER A 13 17.41 4.13 -12.34
N TRP A 14 17.26 5.05 -11.39
CA TRP A 14 16.19 5.02 -10.38
C TRP A 14 14.79 5.02 -10.99
N LYS A 15 14.55 5.89 -11.97
CA LYS A 15 13.24 6.00 -12.63
C LYS A 15 12.89 4.72 -13.38
N ARG A 16 13.86 4.16 -14.11
CA ARG A 16 13.68 2.90 -14.83
C ARG A 16 13.33 1.76 -13.88
N ASP A 17 14.08 1.60 -12.81
CA ASP A 17 13.88 0.50 -11.85
C ASP A 17 12.51 0.62 -11.17
N ILE A 18 12.10 1.83 -10.74
CA ILE A 18 10.76 2.07 -10.21
C ILE A 18 9.69 1.69 -11.23
N VAL A 19 9.82 2.12 -12.50
CA VAL A 19 8.85 1.78 -13.55
C VAL A 19 8.75 0.27 -13.74
N ILE A 20 9.89 -0.45 -13.75
CA ILE A 20 9.91 -1.91 -13.84
C ILE A 20 9.19 -2.55 -12.66
N LEU A 21 9.47 -2.10 -11.42
CA LEU A 21 8.86 -2.64 -10.21
C LEU A 21 7.35 -2.37 -10.15
N ILE A 22 6.92 -1.16 -10.52
CA ILE A 22 5.50 -0.80 -10.65
C ILE A 22 4.84 -1.70 -11.70
N ALA A 23 5.42 -1.78 -12.91
CA ALA A 23 4.87 -2.56 -14.00
C ALA A 23 4.73 -4.04 -13.61
N LEU A 24 5.75 -4.61 -12.96
CA LEU A 24 5.73 -5.99 -12.48
C LEU A 24 4.64 -6.22 -11.43
N GLN A 25 4.58 -5.37 -10.39
CA GLN A 25 3.58 -5.48 -9.33
C GLN A 25 2.15 -5.30 -9.86
N VAL A 26 1.93 -4.35 -10.77
CA VAL A 26 0.62 -4.10 -11.38
C VAL A 26 0.24 -5.22 -12.35
N ALA A 27 1.15 -5.69 -13.21
CA ALA A 27 0.86 -6.78 -14.15
C ALA A 27 0.48 -8.07 -13.42
N LEU A 28 1.28 -8.48 -12.42
CA LEU A 28 0.94 -9.60 -11.56
C LEU A 28 -0.30 -9.31 -10.70
N GLY A 29 -0.52 -8.05 -10.33
CA GLY A 29 -1.71 -7.62 -9.60
C GLY A 29 -2.95 -7.93 -10.43
N LEU A 30 -3.08 -7.29 -11.58
CA LEU A 30 -4.21 -7.37 -12.49
C LEU A 30 -4.48 -8.79 -13.00
N ALA A 31 -3.42 -9.55 -13.32
CA ALA A 31 -3.56 -10.93 -13.78
C ALA A 31 -4.23 -11.86 -12.74
N TYR A 32 -4.01 -11.59 -11.45
CA TYR A 32 -4.43 -12.46 -10.37
C TYR A 32 -5.48 -11.86 -9.43
N LEU A 33 -5.77 -10.56 -9.52
CA LEU A 33 -6.60 -9.82 -8.56
C LEU A 33 -7.99 -10.44 -8.32
N ARG A 34 -8.57 -11.03 -9.37
CA ARG A 34 -9.89 -11.67 -9.34
C ARG A 34 -9.87 -13.07 -8.71
N ASN A 35 -8.79 -13.82 -8.93
CA ASN A 35 -8.78 -15.27 -8.72
C ASN A 35 -7.86 -15.70 -7.56
N VAL A 36 -6.85 -14.88 -7.23
CA VAL A 36 -5.85 -15.20 -6.20
C VAL A 36 -5.58 -13.97 -5.32
N PRO A 37 -5.75 -14.11 -4.00
CA PRO A 37 -6.23 -15.30 -3.31
C PRO A 37 -7.73 -15.53 -3.49
N ARG A 38 -8.19 -16.70 -3.04
CA ARG A 38 -9.63 -16.99 -2.85
C ARG A 38 -10.26 -15.90 -1.99
N ILE A 39 -11.55 -15.67 -2.20
CA ILE A 39 -12.28 -14.64 -1.46
C ILE A 39 -12.37 -15.09 0.00
N TYR A 40 -11.85 -14.25 0.91
CA TYR A 40 -12.03 -14.46 2.34
C TYR A 40 -13.25 -13.68 2.84
N VAL A 41 -13.98 -14.24 3.79
CA VAL A 41 -15.12 -13.56 4.44
C VAL A 41 -14.68 -12.22 5.05
N ASP A 42 -13.46 -12.17 5.59
CA ASP A 42 -12.86 -10.94 6.12
C ASP A 42 -12.78 -9.81 5.11
N GLU A 43 -12.67 -10.08 3.81
CA GLU A 43 -12.62 -9.02 2.79
C GLU A 43 -13.97 -8.32 2.65
N VAL A 44 -15.06 -9.08 2.73
CA VAL A 44 -16.43 -8.54 2.75
C VAL A 44 -16.63 -7.72 4.01
N TRP A 45 -16.21 -8.26 5.17
CA TRP A 45 -16.29 -7.60 6.46
C TRP A 45 -15.56 -6.24 6.44
N ASN A 46 -14.30 -6.24 6.05
CA ASN A 46 -13.48 -5.02 6.07
C ASN A 46 -13.94 -3.99 5.02
N SER A 47 -14.36 -4.43 3.84
CA SER A 47 -14.85 -3.53 2.79
C SER A 47 -16.23 -2.92 3.08
N ALA A 48 -17.02 -3.54 3.96
CA ALA A 48 -18.35 -3.07 4.32
C ALA A 48 -18.35 -1.68 4.97
N LEU A 49 -17.29 -1.31 5.69
CA LEU A 49 -17.14 0.04 6.23
C LEU A 49 -17.00 1.09 5.12
N GLY A 50 -16.22 0.79 4.09
CA GLY A 50 -16.10 1.66 2.91
C GLY A 50 -17.42 1.76 2.15
N TYR A 51 -18.16 0.65 2.04
CA TYR A 51 -19.50 0.64 1.45
C TYR A 51 -20.49 1.53 2.23
N SER A 52 -20.57 1.36 3.55
CA SER A 52 -21.41 2.17 4.44
C SER A 52 -21.08 3.66 4.33
N LEU A 53 -19.80 4.01 4.27
CA LEU A 53 -19.37 5.40 4.15
C LEU A 53 -19.89 6.04 2.85
N VAL A 54 -19.87 5.31 1.73
CA VAL A 54 -20.36 5.82 0.44
C VAL A 54 -21.88 5.98 0.42
N HIS A 55 -22.63 5.02 0.99
CA HIS A 55 -24.10 4.98 0.84
C HIS A 55 -24.83 5.70 1.97
N THR A 56 -24.25 5.76 3.16
CA THR A 56 -24.90 6.32 4.36
C THR A 56 -24.15 7.51 4.95
N GLY A 57 -22.93 7.81 4.46
CA GLY A 57 -22.09 8.86 5.02
C GLY A 57 -21.47 8.51 6.38
N THR A 58 -21.60 7.26 6.85
CA THR A 58 -21.15 6.85 8.19
C THR A 58 -20.19 5.66 8.14
N LEU A 59 -19.14 5.71 8.97
CA LEU A 59 -18.19 4.61 9.18
C LEU A 59 -18.73 3.64 10.25
N LYS A 60 -19.84 2.98 9.91
CA LYS A 60 -20.47 1.96 10.76
C LYS A 60 -20.48 0.60 10.07
N HIS A 61 -20.39 -0.45 10.88
CA HIS A 61 -20.41 -1.80 10.36
C HIS A 61 -21.85 -2.27 10.14
N PRO A 62 -22.28 -2.59 8.90
CA PRO A 62 -23.69 -2.87 8.61
C PRO A 62 -24.16 -4.24 9.15
N PHE A 63 -23.22 -5.15 9.44
CA PHE A 63 -23.55 -6.52 9.85
C PHE A 63 -23.59 -6.74 11.36
N VAL A 64 -23.26 -5.70 12.16
CA VAL A 64 -23.01 -5.85 13.59
C VAL A 64 -23.83 -4.83 14.37
N GLU A 65 -25.10 -5.16 14.54
CA GLU A 65 -26.02 -4.40 15.39
C GLU A 65 -25.90 -4.88 16.85
N GLY A 66 -25.94 -3.94 17.80
CA GLY A 66 -25.89 -4.23 19.25
C GLY A 66 -24.53 -4.67 19.82
N TYR A 67 -23.63 -5.28 19.04
CA TYR A 67 -22.34 -5.75 19.55
C TYR A 67 -21.31 -4.60 19.63
N GLY A 68 -20.90 -4.25 20.86
CA GLY A 68 -19.86 -3.26 21.13
C GLY A 68 -20.14 -1.85 20.59
N GLY A 69 -21.38 -1.53 20.21
CA GLY A 69 -21.72 -0.25 19.58
C GLY A 69 -21.19 -0.09 18.15
N MET A 70 -20.80 -1.16 17.45
CA MET A 70 -20.22 -1.06 16.09
C MET A 70 -21.19 -0.54 15.01
N HIS A 71 -22.48 -0.49 15.32
CA HIS A 71 -23.54 0.09 14.50
C HIS A 71 -23.65 1.62 14.65
N ILE A 72 -23.05 2.20 15.69
CA ILE A 72 -23.07 3.65 16.01
C ILE A 72 -21.67 4.29 15.99
N HIS A 73 -20.63 3.52 16.32
CA HIS A 73 -19.25 4.00 16.40
C HIS A 73 -18.31 3.16 15.54
N LEU A 74 -17.28 3.80 14.99
CA LEU A 74 -16.14 3.09 14.43
C LEU A 74 -15.30 2.56 15.60
N VAL A 75 -15.47 1.28 15.91
CA VAL A 75 -14.71 0.61 17.00
C VAL A 75 -13.43 -0.06 16.46
N GLN A 76 -13.33 -0.24 15.13
CA GLN A 76 -12.15 -0.84 14.52
C GLN A 76 -11.07 0.22 14.27
N ASN A 77 -9.84 -0.05 14.69
CA ASN A 77 -8.64 0.78 14.47
C ASN A 77 -8.13 0.68 13.01
N VAL A 78 -9.04 0.65 12.06
CA VAL A 78 -8.76 0.39 10.64
C VAL A 78 -9.33 1.55 9.82
N VAL A 79 -8.72 2.74 9.91
CA VAL A 79 -9.26 3.96 9.28
C VAL A 79 -8.90 4.05 7.79
N VAL A 80 -7.70 3.65 7.41
CA VAL A 80 -7.19 3.87 6.05
C VAL A 80 -7.93 3.03 5.00
N LEU A 81 -8.11 1.74 5.27
CA LEU A 81 -8.75 0.81 4.34
C LEU A 81 -10.21 1.24 3.98
N PRO A 82 -11.10 1.57 4.93
CA PRO A 82 -12.46 2.05 4.62
C PRO A 82 -12.47 3.32 3.78
N LEU A 83 -11.59 4.29 4.07
CA LEU A 83 -11.51 5.54 3.30
C LEU A 83 -11.08 5.28 1.86
N VAL A 84 -10.06 4.43 1.66
CA VAL A 84 -9.58 4.05 0.33
C VAL A 84 -10.65 3.26 -0.42
N CYS A 85 -11.30 2.29 0.22
CA CYS A 85 -12.42 1.56 -0.37
C CYS A 85 -13.56 2.50 -0.75
N ALA A 86 -13.96 3.43 0.11
CA ALA A 86 -15.02 4.39 -0.17
C ALA A 86 -14.70 5.25 -1.40
N ALA A 87 -13.47 5.75 -1.50
CA ALA A 87 -13.01 6.52 -2.67
C ALA A 87 -13.11 5.70 -3.96
N ILE A 88 -12.68 4.43 -3.94
CA ILE A 88 -12.75 3.52 -5.10
C ILE A 88 -14.22 3.19 -5.44
N PHE A 89 -15.04 2.85 -4.46
CA PHE A 89 -16.44 2.48 -4.66
C PHE A 89 -17.28 3.63 -5.20
N LYS A 90 -16.95 4.88 -4.85
CA LYS A 90 -17.62 6.06 -5.40
C LYS A 90 -17.44 6.20 -6.92
N VAL A 91 -16.35 5.67 -7.48
CA VAL A 91 -16.03 5.78 -8.92
C VAL A 91 -16.31 4.49 -9.68
N ALA A 92 -15.92 3.34 -9.12
CA ALA A 92 -15.96 2.04 -9.79
C ALA A 92 -17.10 1.12 -9.34
N GLY A 93 -17.89 1.55 -8.35
CA GLY A 93 -18.92 0.71 -7.72
C GLY A 93 -18.35 -0.34 -6.77
N TYR A 94 -19.25 -0.93 -5.98
CA TYR A 94 -18.89 -1.98 -5.03
C TYR A 94 -18.77 -3.35 -5.70
N SER A 95 -17.63 -4.00 -5.50
CA SER A 95 -17.38 -5.40 -5.80
C SER A 95 -16.15 -5.88 -5.03
N ILE A 96 -15.95 -7.20 -4.92
CA ILE A 96 -14.72 -7.75 -4.33
C ILE A 96 -13.49 -7.41 -5.17
N LEU A 97 -13.64 -7.29 -6.49
CA LEU A 97 -12.54 -6.88 -7.35
C LEU A 97 -12.13 -5.44 -7.04
N THR A 98 -13.10 -4.53 -6.96
CA THR A 98 -12.84 -3.11 -6.68
C THR A 98 -12.33 -2.90 -5.25
N SER A 99 -12.75 -3.72 -4.28
CA SER A 99 -12.23 -3.62 -2.90
C SER A 99 -10.74 -3.95 -2.80
N ARG A 100 -10.22 -4.79 -3.71
CA ARG A 100 -8.80 -5.19 -3.76
C ARG A 100 -7.89 -4.19 -4.49
N ILE A 101 -8.46 -3.22 -5.24
CA ILE A 101 -7.68 -2.20 -5.95
C ILE A 101 -6.84 -1.38 -4.97
N GLY A 102 -7.40 -1.01 -3.82
CA GLY A 102 -6.66 -0.27 -2.78
C GLY A 102 -5.43 -1.03 -2.31
N SER A 103 -5.57 -2.33 -2.05
CA SER A 103 -4.46 -3.20 -1.66
C SER A 103 -3.39 -3.33 -2.73
N LEU A 104 -3.77 -3.37 -4.01
CA LEU A 104 -2.83 -3.37 -5.11
C LEU A 104 -2.01 -2.07 -5.16
N LEU A 105 -2.68 -0.91 -5.03
CA LEU A 105 -2.02 0.40 -5.00
C LEU A 105 -1.06 0.53 -3.81
N PHE A 106 -1.47 0.07 -2.63
CA PHE A 106 -0.60 0.06 -1.45
C PHE A 106 0.51 -0.99 -1.57
N GLY A 107 0.30 -2.08 -2.29
CA GLY A 107 1.37 -3.02 -2.67
C GLY A 107 2.43 -2.36 -3.54
N VAL A 108 2.02 -1.54 -4.52
CA VAL A 108 2.96 -0.75 -5.33
C VAL A 108 3.75 0.22 -4.44
N LEU A 109 3.06 0.96 -3.58
CA LEU A 109 3.70 1.89 -2.64
C LEU A 109 4.72 1.16 -1.75
N ALA A 110 4.35 0.01 -1.17
CA ALA A 110 5.25 -0.79 -0.34
C ALA A 110 6.52 -1.20 -1.08
N VAL A 111 6.40 -1.70 -2.32
CA VAL A 111 7.54 -2.12 -3.14
C VAL A 111 8.45 -0.94 -3.47
N VAL A 112 7.89 0.19 -3.87
CA VAL A 112 8.67 1.38 -4.23
C VAL A 112 9.40 1.93 -3.00
N SER A 113 8.72 2.04 -1.85
CA SER A 113 9.33 2.47 -0.60
C SER A 113 10.41 1.49 -0.12
N LEU A 114 10.17 0.17 -0.23
CA LEU A 114 11.18 -0.84 0.10
C LEU A 114 12.41 -0.70 -0.79
N TYR A 115 12.23 -0.59 -2.11
CA TYR A 115 13.33 -0.37 -3.04
C TYR A 115 14.13 0.88 -2.66
N ALA A 116 13.45 1.97 -2.28
CA ALA A 116 14.12 3.20 -1.91
C ALA A 116 15.00 3.06 -0.65
N VAL A 117 14.45 2.44 0.40
CA VAL A 117 15.19 2.15 1.64
C VAL A 117 16.37 1.21 1.35
N MET A 118 16.12 0.10 0.65
CA MET A 118 17.15 -0.91 0.37
C MET A 118 18.25 -0.38 -0.55
N ARG A 119 17.92 0.48 -1.52
CA ARG A 119 18.91 1.09 -2.42
C ARG A 119 19.87 1.98 -1.65
N ARG A 120 19.37 2.67 -0.63
CA ARG A 120 20.20 3.52 0.23
C ARG A 120 21.11 2.71 1.15
N TRP A 121 20.67 1.56 1.65
CA TRP A 121 21.48 0.72 2.55
C TRP A 121 22.45 -0.22 1.82
N PHE A 122 22.03 -0.81 0.70
CA PHE A 122 22.75 -1.90 0.04
C PHE A 122 23.17 -1.60 -1.40
N GLY A 123 22.77 -0.46 -1.96
CA GLY A 123 23.01 -0.09 -3.35
C GLY A 123 21.93 -0.59 -4.32
N GLU A 124 22.01 -0.11 -5.55
CA GLU A 124 20.97 -0.30 -6.59
C GLU A 124 20.73 -1.77 -6.94
N LYS A 125 21.81 -2.51 -7.22
CA LYS A 125 21.73 -3.90 -7.70
C LYS A 125 21.07 -4.81 -6.66
N GLN A 126 21.40 -4.63 -5.38
CA GLN A 126 20.84 -5.41 -4.28
C GLN A 126 19.37 -5.05 -4.06
N ALA A 127 19.04 -3.76 -4.11
CA ALA A 127 17.68 -3.28 -3.89
C ALA A 127 16.68 -3.79 -4.92
N ILE A 128 17.05 -3.81 -6.21
CA ILE A 128 16.14 -4.34 -7.24
C ILE A 128 15.86 -5.83 -7.03
N TRP A 129 16.87 -6.63 -6.67
CA TRP A 129 16.68 -8.05 -6.39
C TRP A 129 15.83 -8.27 -5.14
N ILE A 130 16.06 -7.51 -4.07
CA ILE A 130 15.24 -7.58 -2.85
C ILE A 130 13.77 -7.24 -3.16
N ALA A 131 13.53 -6.20 -3.95
CA ALA A 131 12.17 -5.80 -4.34
C ALA A 131 11.49 -6.87 -5.22
N VAL A 132 12.20 -7.43 -6.20
CA VAL A 132 11.68 -8.52 -7.06
C VAL A 132 11.36 -9.76 -6.22
N VAL A 133 12.27 -10.19 -5.35
CA VAL A 133 12.01 -11.33 -4.44
C VAL A 133 10.83 -11.05 -3.54
N THR A 134 10.66 -9.82 -3.06
CA THR A 134 9.50 -9.43 -2.24
C THR A 134 8.19 -9.52 -3.03
N ILE A 135 8.15 -9.06 -4.28
CA ILE A 135 6.96 -9.18 -5.14
C ILE A 135 6.57 -10.65 -5.34
N LEU A 136 7.56 -11.51 -5.55
CA LEU A 136 7.38 -12.95 -5.79
C LEU A 136 7.16 -13.75 -4.48
N HIS A 137 7.40 -13.14 -3.32
CA HIS A 137 7.25 -13.81 -2.03
C HIS A 137 5.76 -14.12 -1.78
N PRO A 138 5.38 -15.39 -1.50
CA PRO A 138 3.97 -15.79 -1.44
C PRO A 138 3.12 -14.96 -0.46
N TRP A 139 3.66 -14.62 0.70
CA TRP A 139 2.93 -13.83 1.70
C TRP A 139 2.69 -12.39 1.25
N PHE A 140 3.68 -11.75 0.64
CA PHE A 140 3.52 -10.39 0.14
C PHE A 140 2.55 -10.40 -1.05
N PHE A 141 2.71 -11.37 -1.95
CA PHE A 141 1.82 -11.60 -3.08
C PHE A 141 0.37 -11.72 -2.63
N GLU A 142 0.10 -12.49 -1.57
CA GLU A 142 -1.24 -12.70 -1.06
C GLU A 142 -1.79 -11.46 -0.34
N VAL A 143 -0.99 -10.82 0.52
CA VAL A 143 -1.40 -9.65 1.30
C VAL A 143 -1.67 -8.44 0.40
N SER A 144 -0.90 -8.24 -0.67
CA SER A 144 -1.10 -7.13 -1.61
C SER A 144 -2.32 -7.28 -2.53
N ARG A 145 -3.10 -8.36 -2.39
CA ARG A 145 -4.27 -8.67 -3.24
C ARG A 145 -5.54 -8.95 -2.44
N ARG A 146 -5.50 -8.83 -1.12
CA ARG A 146 -6.68 -8.97 -0.23
C ARG A 146 -7.17 -7.61 0.20
N ALA A 147 -8.48 -7.39 0.24
CA ALA A 147 -9.06 -6.18 0.82
C ALA A 147 -8.99 -6.20 2.36
N ARG A 148 -7.76 -6.15 2.90
CA ARG A 148 -7.43 -6.25 4.31
C ARG A 148 -6.34 -5.23 4.70
N PRO A 149 -6.21 -4.86 5.98
CA PRO A 149 -5.41 -3.71 6.37
C PRO A 149 -3.89 -3.95 6.40
N GLU A 150 -3.42 -5.20 6.34
CA GLU A 150 -2.00 -5.52 6.54
C GLU A 150 -1.11 -4.85 5.50
N ILE A 151 -1.52 -4.83 4.22
CA ILE A 151 -0.72 -4.17 3.17
C ILE A 151 -0.63 -2.65 3.37
N TYR A 152 -1.66 -2.04 3.94
CA TYR A 152 -1.68 -0.61 4.23
C TYR A 152 -0.67 -0.28 5.32
N TYR A 153 -0.62 -1.10 6.38
CA TYR A 153 0.38 -0.95 7.44
C TYR A 153 1.80 -1.12 6.92
N ILE A 154 2.05 -2.15 6.10
CA ILE A 154 3.37 -2.41 5.50
C ILE A 154 3.81 -1.21 4.65
N ALA A 155 2.95 -0.75 3.74
CA ALA A 155 3.28 0.33 2.83
C ALA A 155 3.53 1.65 3.57
N LEU A 156 2.68 2.00 4.54
CA LEU A 156 2.83 3.23 5.32
C LEU A 156 4.06 3.17 6.23
N ALA A 157 4.37 2.03 6.84
CA ALA A 157 5.57 1.86 7.65
C ALA A 157 6.85 2.01 6.80
N LEU A 158 6.90 1.41 5.61
CA LEU A 158 8.04 1.52 4.69
C LEU A 158 8.18 2.93 4.12
N ALA A 159 7.07 3.57 3.74
CA ALA A 159 7.08 4.95 3.27
C ALA A 159 7.55 5.90 4.38
N PHE A 160 7.06 5.72 5.61
CA PHE A 160 7.50 6.48 6.76
C PHE A 160 8.99 6.28 7.05
N LEU A 161 9.48 5.04 7.01
CA LEU A 161 10.91 4.74 7.17
C LEU A 161 11.76 5.44 6.11
N TRP A 162 11.31 5.43 4.85
CA TRP A 162 11.97 6.17 3.77
C TRP A 162 12.02 7.67 4.06
N PHE A 163 10.91 8.29 4.45
CA PHE A 163 10.87 9.72 4.79
C PHE A 163 11.74 10.04 6.01
N MET A 164 11.79 9.17 7.02
CA MET A 164 12.70 9.33 8.16
C MET A 164 14.16 9.36 7.71
N MET A 165 14.57 8.46 6.80
CA MET A 165 15.92 8.46 6.25
C MET A 165 16.24 9.77 5.53
N LEU A 166 15.35 10.20 4.62
CA LEU A 166 15.48 11.49 3.93
C LEU A 166 15.60 12.68 4.90
N PHE A 167 14.82 12.69 5.97
CA PHE A 167 14.89 13.71 7.00
C PHE A 167 16.26 13.74 7.69
N PHE A 168 16.76 12.58 8.15
CA PHE A 168 18.06 12.51 8.83
C PHE A 168 19.24 12.86 7.91
N ASP A 169 19.17 12.52 6.62
CA ASP A 169 20.23 12.80 5.67
C ASP A 169 20.31 14.28 5.25
N SER A 170 19.16 14.93 5.18
CA SER A 170 19.08 16.32 4.72
C SER A 170 19.40 17.34 5.82
N GLY A 171 19.34 16.95 7.10
CA GLY A 171 19.56 17.83 8.25
C GLY A 171 18.58 19.02 8.32
N SER A 172 17.55 19.05 7.48
CA SER A 172 16.64 20.17 7.28
C SER A 172 15.20 19.69 7.36
N ARG A 173 14.40 20.33 8.23
CA ARG A 173 12.97 20.04 8.39
C ARG A 173 12.15 20.23 7.10
N ARG A 174 12.68 20.93 6.09
CA ARG A 174 11.95 21.27 4.86
C ARG A 174 12.10 20.26 3.73
N THR A 175 13.16 19.44 3.74
CA THR A 175 13.49 18.58 2.58
C THR A 175 12.72 17.25 2.58
N ALA A 176 12.11 16.86 3.70
CA ALA A 176 11.33 15.61 3.81
C ALA A 176 10.02 15.60 2.98
N PHE A 177 9.57 16.75 2.48
CA PHE A 177 8.30 16.88 1.76
C PHE A 177 8.43 17.17 0.25
N PHE A 178 9.65 17.42 -0.27
CA PHE A 178 9.85 17.96 -1.62
C PHE A 178 10.86 17.18 -2.50
N VAL A 179 11.17 15.93 -2.13
CA VAL A 179 12.01 15.01 -2.92
C VAL A 179 11.20 13.76 -3.25
#